data_AF-A0A2W1UQL3-F1
#
_entry.id   AF-A0A2W1UQL3-F1
#
_cell.length_a   1.000
_cell.length_b   1.000
_cell.length_c   1.000
_cell.angle_alpha   90.00
_cell.angle_beta   90.00
_cell.angle_gamma   90.00
#
_symmetry.space_group_name_H-M   'P 1'
#
loop_
_entity.id
_entity.type
_entity.pdbx_description
1 polymer ?
#
loop_
_entity_poly.entity_id
_entity_poly.type
_entity_poly.pdbx_seq_one_letter_code
_entity_poly.pdbx_strand_id
1 'polypeptide(L)'
;MNPRLRAATAIWRGRQQRAAGDRAFIAYSLVLFALIVGAPVLRAAWLAVTARTTAVAMTEPIAAVTAAVVVLAVWATALMVGRNRGPAVAAPFLAHVLTSSDLPGRTTFGRQTLVGVATLAAVGGGAATFLGTALVFVGLVPVGSAIGFAVRGLLIGVLTGLCWLLGQATPRAAAVLAAVLVVGAAVLAFLGTNAAPSAWAWATPTVDVPGIVVLGAVAVVGVVVMPWLLDRVRGATITAQSAQWDVAIAHAVSLDFAAASGSYEAVPTAGRRLRAVRDGALPVVMVLVRDAVGAVRTPARLVGGVLTITAAGLALVLAAQSATAAPLLGAVAAALVYVGAGASTRGIQHVAQVSRDQPLYGFSDGSLLLLHSIFPVAFSVVITLASTVVVGTVVAASPVAAPIWGALVLPTVVVSARVSNALRGPSPVFLMTPAPSAVGDPMPLLRILWALDAPLLAVLAGSSTGAGSLPALTAVAVVIALFLLVRWARRG
;
A
#
# COMPACT_ATOMS: atom_id res chain seq x y z
N MET A 1 8.27 -10.89 -32.69
CA MET A 1 7.59 -9.57 -32.55
C MET A 1 7.10 -9.12 -33.93
N ASN A 2 5.79 -8.88 -34.09
CA ASN A 2 5.17 -8.50 -35.37
C ASN A 2 5.88 -7.27 -35.99
N PRO A 3 6.21 -7.26 -37.30
CA PRO A 3 6.90 -6.13 -37.95
C PRO A 3 6.16 -4.79 -37.79
N ARG A 4 4.82 -4.78 -37.82
CA ARG A 4 4.01 -3.56 -37.62
C ARG A 4 4.18 -2.98 -36.21
N LEU A 5 4.14 -3.85 -35.19
CA LEU A 5 4.38 -3.46 -33.80
C LEU A 5 5.81 -2.94 -33.59
N ARG A 6 6.79 -3.57 -34.24
CA ARG A 6 8.19 -3.10 -34.26
C ARG A 6 8.31 -1.69 -34.83
N ALA A 7 7.70 -1.43 -35.99
CA ALA A 7 7.73 -0.12 -36.62
C ALA A 7 7.07 0.95 -35.75
N ALA A 8 5.85 0.70 -35.24
CA ALA A 8 5.14 1.64 -34.38
C ALA A 8 5.91 1.97 -33.09
N THR A 9 6.46 0.95 -32.43
CA THR A 9 7.27 1.14 -31.23
C THR A 9 8.61 1.83 -31.50
N ALA A 10 9.22 1.59 -32.66
CA ALA A 10 10.43 2.28 -33.09
C ALA A 10 10.17 3.78 -33.34
N ILE A 11 9.09 4.13 -34.05
CA ILE A 11 8.68 5.53 -34.28
C ILE A 11 8.42 6.23 -32.95
N TRP A 12 7.66 5.59 -32.04
CA TRP A 12 7.40 6.15 -30.71
C TRP A 12 8.69 6.40 -29.92
N ARG A 13 9.60 5.42 -29.88
CA ARG A 13 10.89 5.56 -29.21
C ARG A 13 11.78 6.62 -29.86
N GLY A 14 11.71 6.76 -31.18
CA GLY A 14 12.42 7.81 -31.93
C GLY A 14 11.98 9.22 -31.53
N ARG A 15 10.69 9.40 -31.18
CA ARG A 15 10.16 10.67 -30.65
C ARG A 15 10.52 10.92 -29.19
N GLN A 16 10.95 9.90 -28.46
CA GLN A 16 11.31 9.96 -27.04
C GLN A 16 12.79 9.61 -26.82
N GLN A 17 13.67 10.09 -27.70
CA GLN A 17 15.12 9.91 -27.50
C GLN A 17 15.57 10.66 -26.24
N ARG A 18 15.64 9.93 -25.13
CA ARG A 18 16.41 10.36 -23.96
C ARG A 18 17.87 10.39 -24.33
N ALA A 19 18.58 11.45 -23.94
CA ALA A 19 20.01 11.56 -24.16
C ALA A 19 20.73 10.38 -23.46
N ALA A 20 21.88 9.96 -23.98
CA ALA A 20 22.69 8.93 -23.33
C ALA A 20 23.02 9.30 -21.87
N GLY A 21 23.21 10.60 -21.62
CA GLY A 21 23.41 11.18 -20.28
C GLY A 21 22.26 10.87 -19.32
N ASP A 22 21.00 10.95 -19.76
CA ASP A 22 19.84 10.65 -18.90
C ASP A 22 19.84 9.19 -18.43
N ARG A 23 20.23 8.26 -19.30
CA ARG A 23 20.28 6.83 -18.96
C ARG A 23 21.40 6.56 -17.96
N ALA A 24 22.56 7.16 -18.18
CA ALA A 24 23.70 7.06 -17.26
C ALA A 24 23.34 7.64 -15.89
N PHE A 25 22.67 8.81 -15.87
CA PHE A 25 22.19 9.43 -14.64
C PHE A 25 21.19 8.56 -13.89
N ILE A 26 20.19 7.98 -14.59
CA ILE A 26 19.23 7.05 -13.96
C ILE A 26 19.95 5.84 -13.36
N ALA A 27 20.88 5.23 -14.09
CA ALA A 27 21.65 4.09 -13.59
C ALA A 27 22.48 4.48 -12.34
N TYR A 28 23.16 5.62 -12.39
CA TYR A 28 23.90 6.18 -11.26
C TYR A 28 22.99 6.42 -10.04
N SER A 29 21.84 7.08 -10.22
CA SER A 29 20.87 7.34 -9.14
C SER A 29 20.32 6.05 -8.54
N LEU A 30 20.07 5.01 -9.35
CA LEU A 30 19.60 3.71 -8.87
C LEU A 30 20.67 3.01 -8.01
N VAL A 31 21.93 3.06 -8.43
CA VAL A 31 23.06 2.51 -7.65
C VAL A 31 23.21 3.24 -6.33
N LEU A 32 23.20 4.58 -6.37
CA LEU A 32 23.31 5.41 -5.17
C LEU A 32 22.15 5.16 -4.20
N PHE A 33 20.91 5.06 -4.70
CA PHE A 33 19.73 4.71 -3.92
C PHE A 33 19.86 3.31 -3.29
N ALA A 34 20.31 2.31 -4.06
CA ALA A 34 20.51 0.96 -3.56
C ALA A 34 21.57 0.90 -2.43
N LEU A 35 22.64 1.69 -2.54
CA LEU A 35 23.70 1.73 -1.53
C LEU A 35 23.31 2.53 -0.28
N ILE A 36 22.73 3.73 -0.45
CA ILE A 36 22.43 4.63 0.67
C ILE A 36 21.16 4.23 1.40
N VAL A 37 20.12 3.79 0.69
CA VAL A 37 18.83 3.43 1.28
C VAL A 37 18.66 1.93 1.34
N GLY A 38 18.94 1.22 0.25
CA GLY A 38 18.74 -0.22 0.16
C GLY A 38 19.62 -1.01 1.14
N ALA A 39 20.93 -0.76 1.18
CA ALA A 39 21.86 -1.55 1.99
C ALA A 39 21.60 -1.42 3.51
N PRO A 40 21.35 -0.22 4.09
CA PRO A 40 21.02 -0.10 5.51
C PRO A 40 19.70 -0.79 5.88
N VAL A 41 18.67 -0.66 5.02
CA VAL A 41 17.38 -1.32 5.23
C VAL A 41 17.53 -2.84 5.18
N LEU A 42 18.26 -3.37 4.18
CA LEU A 42 18.54 -4.80 4.07
C LEU A 42 19.36 -5.31 5.25
N ARG A 43 20.35 -4.55 5.72
CA ARG A 43 21.13 -4.88 6.92
C ARG A 43 20.24 -4.90 8.17
N ALA A 44 19.40 -3.89 8.37
CA ALA A 44 18.48 -3.84 9.51
C ALA A 44 17.51 -5.02 9.49
N ALA A 45 16.92 -5.34 8.32
CA ALA A 45 16.08 -6.51 8.15
C ALA A 45 16.84 -7.80 8.42
N TRP A 46 18.09 -7.91 7.98
CA TRP A 46 18.93 -9.08 8.20
C TRP A 46 19.19 -9.29 9.70
N LEU A 47 19.57 -8.24 10.41
CA LEU A 47 19.78 -8.27 11.86
C LEU A 47 18.49 -8.62 12.62
N ALA A 48 17.33 -8.12 12.16
CA ALA A 48 16.04 -8.42 12.78
C ALA A 48 15.61 -9.88 12.58
N VAL A 49 15.83 -10.44 11.39
CA VAL A 49 15.47 -11.83 11.05
C VAL A 49 16.45 -12.82 11.67
N THR A 50 17.74 -12.50 11.72
CA THR A 50 18.77 -13.38 12.31
C THR A 50 18.80 -13.32 13.84
N ALA A 51 18.07 -12.39 14.48
CA ALA A 51 17.86 -12.42 15.91
C ALA A 51 17.20 -13.74 16.33
N ARG A 52 17.78 -14.44 17.32
CA ARG A 52 17.36 -15.80 17.70
C ARG A 52 15.86 -15.91 17.99
N THR A 53 15.28 -14.92 18.66
CA THR A 53 13.84 -14.88 18.97
C THR A 53 12.98 -14.87 17.71
N THR A 54 13.27 -13.99 16.76
CA THR A 54 12.58 -13.91 15.47
C THR A 54 12.79 -15.17 14.64
N ALA A 55 14.03 -15.64 14.55
CA ALA A 55 14.40 -16.80 13.74
C ALA A 55 13.69 -18.08 14.23
N VAL A 56 13.63 -18.30 15.55
CA VAL A 56 12.89 -19.43 16.15
C VAL A 56 11.39 -19.30 15.88
N ALA A 57 10.81 -18.12 16.09
CA ALA A 57 9.40 -17.89 15.81
C ALA A 57 9.02 -18.18 14.34
N MET A 58 9.93 -17.93 13.39
CA MET A 58 9.73 -18.25 11.97
C MET A 58 9.74 -19.75 11.64
N THR A 59 10.22 -20.59 12.56
CA THR A 59 10.20 -22.05 12.40
C THR A 59 9.01 -22.71 13.09
N GLU A 60 8.24 -21.96 13.87
CA GLU A 60 7.05 -22.46 14.54
C GLU A 60 5.93 -22.77 13.53
N PRO A 61 5.04 -23.74 13.81
CA PRO A 61 3.94 -24.08 12.91
C PRO A 61 3.02 -22.89 12.56
N ILE A 62 2.89 -21.93 13.47
CA ILE A 62 2.11 -20.70 13.27
C ILE A 62 2.71 -19.78 12.19
N ALA A 63 4.02 -19.86 11.95
CA ALA A 63 4.68 -19.08 10.91
C ALA A 63 4.20 -19.49 9.51
N ALA A 64 3.97 -20.78 9.27
CA ALA A 64 3.42 -21.29 8.02
C ALA A 64 1.98 -20.78 7.78
N VAL A 65 1.15 -20.78 8.83
CA VAL A 65 -0.21 -20.22 8.79
C VAL A 65 -0.16 -18.73 8.44
N THR A 66 0.69 -17.98 9.15
CA THR A 66 0.87 -16.53 8.94
C THR A 66 1.35 -16.24 7.52
N ALA A 67 2.32 -17.01 7.02
CA ALA A 67 2.82 -16.91 5.66
C ALA A 67 1.72 -17.16 4.61
N ALA A 68 0.88 -18.18 4.80
CA ALA A 68 -0.24 -18.45 3.93
C ALA A 68 -1.28 -17.33 3.94
N VAL A 69 -1.64 -16.81 5.12
CA VAL A 69 -2.54 -15.65 5.27
C VAL A 69 -2.00 -14.43 4.50
N VAL A 70 -0.71 -14.14 4.65
CA VAL A 70 -0.04 -13.03 3.93
C VAL A 70 -0.09 -13.25 2.42
N VAL A 71 0.17 -14.47 1.94
CA VAL A 71 0.11 -14.78 0.50
C VAL A 71 -1.29 -14.59 -0.06
N LEU A 72 -2.32 -15.07 0.63
CA LEU A 72 -3.72 -14.88 0.22
C LEU A 72 -4.09 -13.39 0.19
N ALA A 73 -3.64 -12.61 1.18
CA ALA A 73 -3.84 -11.17 1.21
C ALA A 73 -3.12 -10.46 0.04
N VAL A 74 -1.90 -10.88 -0.29
CA VAL A 74 -1.14 -10.37 -1.45
C VAL A 74 -1.86 -10.68 -2.76
N TRP A 75 -2.37 -11.90 -2.95
CA TRP A 75 -3.13 -12.28 -4.14
C TRP A 75 -4.46 -11.52 -4.24
N ALA A 76 -5.19 -11.37 -3.13
CA ALA A 76 -6.41 -10.55 -3.06
C ALA A 76 -6.13 -9.09 -3.43
N THR A 77 -5.02 -8.55 -2.91
CA THR A 77 -4.57 -7.18 -3.22
C THR A 77 -4.20 -7.05 -4.70
N ALA A 78 -3.46 -8.01 -5.26
CA ALA A 78 -3.09 -8.02 -6.67
C ALA A 78 -4.33 -8.03 -7.59
N LEU A 79 -5.33 -8.88 -7.28
CA LEU A 79 -6.62 -8.89 -7.99
C LEU A 79 -7.30 -7.51 -7.94
N MET A 80 -7.31 -6.85 -6.78
CA MET A 80 -7.94 -5.56 -6.60
C MET A 80 -7.17 -4.42 -7.29
N VAL A 81 -5.84 -4.42 -7.19
CA VAL A 81 -4.98 -3.46 -7.87
C VAL A 81 -5.12 -3.58 -9.38
N GLY A 82 -5.20 -4.80 -9.91
CA GLY A 82 -5.37 -5.06 -11.35
C GLY A 82 -6.60 -4.39 -11.97
N ARG A 83 -7.66 -4.22 -11.18
CA ARG A 83 -8.89 -3.52 -11.61
C ARG A 83 -8.65 -2.06 -11.92
N ASN A 84 -7.80 -1.39 -11.14
CA ASN A 84 -7.52 0.04 -11.26
C ASN A 84 -6.28 0.31 -12.10
N ARG A 85 -5.30 -0.58 -12.03
CA ARG A 85 -4.03 -0.49 -12.75
C ARG A 85 -3.50 -1.90 -12.97
N GLY A 86 -3.69 -2.46 -14.15
CA GLY A 86 -3.19 -3.78 -14.49
C GLY A 86 -1.74 -3.80 -14.99
N PRO A 87 -1.19 -4.99 -15.28
CA PRO A 87 0.15 -5.14 -15.84
C PRO A 87 0.25 -4.76 -17.32
N ALA A 88 -0.85 -4.83 -18.08
CA ALA A 88 -0.89 -4.39 -19.48
C ALA A 88 -1.17 -2.88 -19.56
N VAL A 89 -0.19 -2.06 -19.22
CA VAL A 89 -0.26 -0.58 -19.29
C VAL A 89 0.88 -0.05 -20.14
N ALA A 90 0.55 0.88 -21.05
CA ALA A 90 1.50 1.54 -21.94
C ALA A 90 1.35 3.07 -21.83
N ALA A 91 2.20 3.83 -22.53
CA ALA A 91 1.99 5.27 -22.66
C ALA A 91 0.61 5.55 -23.31
N PRO A 92 -0.17 6.57 -22.88
CA PRO A 92 -1.56 6.74 -23.30
C PRO A 92 -1.77 6.76 -24.82
N PHE A 93 -0.92 7.49 -25.55
CA PHE A 93 -0.96 7.54 -27.02
C PHE A 93 -0.69 6.16 -27.64
N LEU A 94 0.36 5.47 -27.16
CA LEU A 94 0.71 4.13 -27.64
C LEU A 94 -0.40 3.12 -27.32
N ALA A 95 -0.99 3.20 -26.13
CA ALA A 95 -2.13 2.38 -25.73
C ALA A 95 -3.32 2.59 -26.69
N HIS A 96 -3.64 3.83 -27.03
CA HIS A 96 -4.74 4.17 -27.95
C HIS A 96 -4.49 3.65 -29.39
N VAL A 97 -3.27 3.85 -29.93
CA VAL A 97 -2.91 3.36 -31.27
C VAL A 97 -2.90 1.83 -31.33
N LEU A 98 -2.41 1.17 -30.28
CA LEU A 98 -2.31 -0.28 -30.25
C LEU A 98 -3.66 -0.96 -30.03
N THR A 99 -4.57 -0.37 -29.23
CA THR A 99 -5.91 -0.94 -29.00
C THR A 99 -6.90 -0.65 -30.14
N SER A 100 -6.61 0.34 -31.00
CA SER A 100 -7.38 0.62 -32.21
C SER A 100 -6.91 -0.20 -33.43
N SER A 101 -5.79 -0.90 -33.32
CA SER A 101 -5.29 -1.81 -34.35
C SER A 101 -5.96 -3.19 -34.33
N ASP A 102 -5.83 -3.94 -35.41
CA ASP A 102 -6.26 -5.34 -35.57
C ASP A 102 -5.36 -6.36 -34.84
N LEU A 103 -4.35 -5.88 -34.09
CA LEU A 103 -3.37 -6.73 -33.44
C LEU A 103 -3.93 -7.38 -32.15
N PRO A 104 -3.77 -8.70 -31.96
CA PRO A 104 -4.26 -9.37 -30.76
C PRO A 104 -3.48 -8.91 -29.52
N GLY A 105 -4.20 -8.72 -28.40
CA GLY A 105 -3.68 -8.18 -27.15
C GLY A 105 -2.46 -8.93 -26.63
N ARG A 106 -2.43 -10.27 -26.77
CA ARG A 106 -1.29 -11.11 -26.40
C ARG A 106 0.03 -10.71 -27.09
N THR A 107 -0.03 -10.28 -28.36
CA THR A 107 1.17 -9.88 -29.11
C THR A 107 1.62 -8.48 -28.78
N THR A 108 0.67 -7.62 -28.42
CA THR A 108 0.84 -6.20 -28.21
C THR A 108 1.33 -5.87 -26.81
N PHE A 109 0.69 -6.47 -25.79
CA PHE A 109 0.94 -6.18 -24.37
C PHE A 109 1.67 -7.32 -23.63
N GLY A 110 1.84 -8.48 -24.26
CA GLY A 110 2.45 -9.65 -23.63
C GLY A 110 3.83 -9.40 -23.03
N ARG A 111 4.69 -8.61 -23.70
CA ARG A 111 6.01 -8.25 -23.16
C ARG A 111 5.91 -7.42 -21.88
N GLN A 112 5.02 -6.43 -21.83
CA GLN A 112 4.86 -5.57 -20.64
C GLN A 112 4.34 -6.39 -19.46
N THR A 113 3.36 -7.25 -19.73
CA THR A 113 2.82 -8.17 -18.72
C THR A 113 3.86 -9.15 -18.23
N LEU A 114 4.64 -9.77 -19.12
CA LEU A 114 5.73 -10.69 -18.75
C LEU A 114 6.79 -10.00 -17.89
N VAL A 115 7.17 -8.76 -18.22
CA VAL A 115 8.10 -7.99 -17.38
C VAL A 115 7.48 -7.75 -16.00
N GLY A 116 6.21 -7.36 -15.91
CA GLY A 116 5.50 -7.19 -14.64
C GLY A 116 5.48 -8.49 -13.80
N VAL A 117 5.10 -9.60 -14.40
CA VAL A 117 5.08 -10.93 -13.74
C VAL A 117 6.49 -11.34 -13.30
N ALA A 118 7.49 -11.17 -14.17
CA ALA A 118 8.88 -11.50 -13.84
C ALA A 118 9.43 -10.62 -12.71
N THR A 119 9.07 -9.33 -12.65
CA THR A 119 9.47 -8.47 -11.53
C THR A 119 8.86 -8.93 -10.21
N LEU A 120 7.57 -9.31 -10.18
CA LEU A 120 6.93 -9.84 -8.97
C LEU A 120 7.49 -11.20 -8.56
N ALA A 121 7.80 -12.07 -9.53
CA ALA A 121 8.48 -13.34 -9.30
C ALA A 121 9.89 -13.14 -8.69
N ALA A 122 10.66 -12.19 -9.22
CA ALA A 122 11.99 -11.86 -8.71
C ALA A 122 11.93 -11.26 -7.30
N VAL A 123 10.97 -10.37 -7.02
CA VAL A 123 10.77 -9.79 -5.68
C VAL A 123 10.34 -10.87 -4.68
N GLY A 124 9.36 -11.71 -5.04
CA GLY A 124 8.89 -12.81 -4.18
C GLY A 124 9.97 -13.84 -3.91
N GLY A 125 10.69 -14.28 -4.95
CA GLY A 125 11.81 -15.20 -4.83
C GLY A 125 12.97 -14.61 -4.01
N GLY A 126 13.33 -13.34 -4.24
CA GLY A 126 14.36 -12.64 -3.50
C GLY A 126 14.04 -12.51 -2.00
N ALA A 127 12.81 -12.10 -1.67
CA ALA A 127 12.36 -12.01 -0.28
C ALA A 127 12.35 -13.37 0.43
N ALA A 128 11.83 -14.41 -0.21
CA ALA A 128 11.83 -15.75 0.38
C ALA A 128 13.25 -16.33 0.52
N THR A 129 14.12 -16.10 -0.47
CA THR A 129 15.55 -16.50 -0.41
C THR A 129 16.27 -15.79 0.72
N PHE A 130 16.03 -14.49 0.90
CA PHE A 130 16.60 -13.71 2.00
C PHE A 130 16.22 -14.29 3.36
N LEU A 131 14.95 -14.67 3.55
CA LEU A 131 14.49 -15.28 4.80
C LEU A 131 15.03 -16.71 4.99
N GLY A 132 15.01 -17.53 3.94
CA GLY A 132 15.55 -18.89 3.99
C GLY A 132 17.05 -18.92 4.28
N THR A 133 17.83 -18.03 3.65
CA THR A 133 19.27 -17.90 3.89
C THR A 133 19.59 -17.40 5.30
N ALA A 134 18.78 -16.50 5.86
CA ALA A 134 18.90 -16.08 7.25
C ALA A 134 18.67 -17.24 8.23
N LEU A 135 17.68 -18.09 7.99
CA LEU A 135 17.41 -19.26 8.84
C LEU A 135 18.52 -20.34 8.73
N VAL A 136 19.07 -20.55 7.54
CA VAL A 136 20.26 -21.39 7.34
C VAL A 136 21.46 -20.83 8.09
N PHE A 137 21.69 -19.52 8.02
CA PHE A 137 22.80 -18.85 8.70
C PHE A 137 22.75 -19.01 10.22
N VAL A 138 21.55 -18.98 10.82
CA VAL A 138 21.35 -19.23 12.26
C VAL A 138 21.38 -20.72 12.61
N GLY A 139 21.42 -21.62 11.62
CA GLY A 139 21.49 -23.07 11.81
C GLY A 139 20.15 -23.72 12.17
N LEU A 140 19.02 -23.06 11.91
CA LEU A 140 17.69 -23.57 12.23
C LEU A 140 17.10 -24.47 11.13
N VAL A 141 17.61 -24.35 9.91
CA VAL A 141 17.04 -24.99 8.72
C VAL A 141 18.19 -25.44 7.80
N PRO A 142 18.11 -26.61 7.13
CA PRO A 142 19.14 -27.06 6.20
C PRO A 142 19.16 -26.25 4.89
N VAL A 143 20.31 -26.23 4.20
CA VAL A 143 20.50 -25.51 2.92
C VAL A 143 19.45 -25.90 1.88
N GLY A 144 19.06 -27.18 1.82
CA GLY A 144 18.04 -27.67 0.89
C GLY A 144 16.68 -26.98 1.06
N SER A 145 16.29 -26.64 2.29
CA SER A 145 15.05 -25.92 2.53
C SER A 145 15.12 -24.47 2.02
N ALA A 146 16.26 -23.79 2.08
CA ALA A 146 16.40 -22.44 1.51
C ALA A 146 16.11 -22.40 -0.01
N ILE A 147 16.44 -23.48 -0.74
CA ILE A 147 16.02 -23.65 -2.14
C ILE A 147 14.49 -23.75 -2.23
N GLY A 148 13.86 -24.53 -1.34
CA GLY A 148 12.41 -24.61 -1.21
C GLY A 148 11.75 -23.25 -0.96
N PHE A 149 12.31 -22.42 -0.07
CA PHE A 149 11.87 -21.04 0.14
C PHE A 149 11.93 -20.22 -1.16
N ALA A 150 13.08 -20.25 -1.85
CA ALA A 150 13.28 -19.51 -3.10
C ALA A 150 12.26 -19.91 -4.18
N VAL A 151 12.07 -21.22 -4.39
CA VAL A 151 11.12 -21.75 -5.39
C VAL A 151 9.69 -21.34 -5.06
N ARG A 152 9.23 -21.51 -3.81
CA ARG A 152 7.88 -21.08 -3.39
C ARG A 152 7.70 -19.58 -3.57
N GLY A 153 8.67 -18.77 -3.15
CA GLY A 153 8.62 -17.31 -3.31
C GLY A 153 8.50 -16.87 -4.77
N LEU A 154 9.24 -17.53 -5.66
CA LEU A 154 9.17 -17.27 -7.10
C LEU A 154 7.78 -17.61 -7.66
N LEU A 155 7.25 -18.79 -7.32
CA LEU A 155 5.92 -19.24 -7.78
C LEU A 155 4.79 -18.35 -7.22
N ILE A 156 4.88 -17.96 -5.94
CA ILE A 156 3.95 -16.99 -5.32
C ILE A 156 3.99 -15.66 -6.07
N GLY A 157 5.17 -15.17 -6.45
CA GLY A 157 5.33 -13.95 -7.22
C GLY A 157 4.75 -14.05 -8.64
N VAL A 158 4.93 -15.18 -9.31
CA VAL A 158 4.28 -15.47 -10.61
C VAL A 158 2.75 -15.44 -10.47
N LEU A 159 2.21 -16.16 -9.49
CA LEU A 159 0.76 -16.19 -9.21
C LEU A 159 0.23 -14.81 -8.83
N THR A 160 1.00 -14.01 -8.09
CA THR A 160 0.66 -12.61 -7.78
C THR A 160 0.52 -11.79 -9.07
N GLY A 161 1.46 -11.94 -10.02
CA GLY A 161 1.38 -11.29 -11.33
C GLY A 161 0.20 -11.77 -12.19
N LEU A 162 -0.17 -13.03 -12.09
CA LEU A 162 -1.34 -13.60 -12.77
C LEU A 162 -2.65 -13.12 -12.14
N CYS A 163 -2.75 -13.07 -10.82
CA CYS A 163 -3.85 -12.43 -10.09
C CYS A 163 -3.98 -10.95 -10.48
N TRP A 164 -2.85 -10.24 -10.61
CA TRP A 164 -2.83 -8.86 -11.08
C TRP A 164 -3.39 -8.70 -12.50
N LEU A 165 -3.02 -9.58 -13.43
CA LEU A 165 -3.59 -9.61 -14.78
C LEU A 165 -5.07 -9.99 -14.78
N LEU A 166 -5.46 -10.99 -13.99
CA LEU A 166 -6.85 -11.45 -13.87
C LEU A 166 -7.77 -10.32 -13.35
N GLY A 167 -7.25 -9.52 -12.43
CA GLY A 167 -7.85 -8.27 -11.96
C GLY A 167 -8.18 -7.29 -13.07
N GLN A 168 -7.25 -7.15 -14.03
CA GLN A 168 -7.41 -6.27 -15.18
C GLN A 168 -8.39 -6.85 -16.22
N ALA A 169 -8.29 -8.15 -16.51
CA ALA A 169 -9.08 -8.82 -17.53
C ALA A 169 -10.55 -9.01 -17.10
N THR A 170 -10.80 -9.29 -15.82
CA THR A 170 -12.12 -9.68 -15.30
C THR A 170 -12.46 -8.99 -13.97
N PRO A 171 -12.66 -7.66 -13.96
CA PRO A 171 -12.71 -6.89 -12.72
C PRO A 171 -13.84 -7.28 -11.76
N ARG A 172 -14.95 -7.82 -12.27
CA ARG A 172 -16.06 -8.33 -11.43
C ARG A 172 -15.71 -9.66 -10.76
N ALA A 173 -15.21 -10.63 -11.52
CA ALA A 173 -14.78 -11.92 -10.99
C ALA A 173 -13.62 -11.77 -10.02
N ALA A 174 -12.67 -10.87 -10.33
CA ALA A 174 -11.55 -10.55 -9.45
C ALA A 174 -11.99 -10.00 -8.09
N ALA A 175 -13.08 -9.23 -8.02
CA ALA A 175 -13.63 -8.74 -6.77
C ALA A 175 -14.15 -9.90 -5.89
N VAL A 176 -14.87 -10.84 -6.51
CA VAL A 176 -15.40 -12.02 -5.82
C VAL A 176 -14.25 -12.93 -5.36
N LEU A 177 -13.28 -13.20 -6.24
CA LEU A 177 -12.10 -13.98 -5.89
C LEU A 177 -11.28 -13.33 -4.78
N ALA A 178 -11.09 -12.01 -4.81
CA ALA A 178 -10.41 -11.30 -3.73
C ALA A 178 -11.17 -11.44 -2.39
N ALA A 179 -12.50 -11.33 -2.40
CA ALA A 179 -13.31 -11.57 -1.20
C ALA A 179 -13.17 -13.01 -0.69
N VAL A 180 -13.21 -14.01 -1.58
CA VAL A 180 -12.99 -15.42 -1.24
C VAL A 180 -11.61 -15.65 -0.62
N LEU A 181 -10.55 -15.04 -1.18
CA LEU A 181 -9.19 -15.15 -0.65
C LEU A 181 -9.07 -14.48 0.73
N VAL A 182 -9.72 -13.33 0.95
CA VAL A 182 -9.75 -12.65 2.27
C VAL A 182 -10.50 -13.49 3.30
N VAL A 183 -11.65 -14.06 2.95
CA VAL A 183 -12.40 -14.97 3.83
C VAL A 183 -11.58 -16.23 4.11
N GLY A 184 -10.95 -16.82 3.10
CA GLY A 184 -10.06 -17.96 3.26
C GLY A 184 -8.88 -17.65 4.17
N ALA A 185 -8.29 -16.46 4.06
CA ALA A 185 -7.22 -16.00 4.95
C ALA A 185 -7.73 -15.85 6.41
N ALA A 186 -8.93 -15.30 6.60
CA ALA A 186 -9.52 -15.16 7.93
C ALA A 186 -9.85 -16.52 8.56
N VAL A 187 -10.42 -17.45 7.79
CA VAL A 187 -10.68 -18.82 8.23
C VAL A 187 -9.37 -19.53 8.58
N LEU A 188 -8.34 -19.36 7.75
CA LEU A 188 -7.04 -19.97 8.02
C LEU A 188 -6.40 -19.43 9.30
N ALA A 189 -6.47 -18.12 9.51
CA ALA A 189 -6.01 -17.48 10.75
C ALA A 189 -6.79 -17.99 11.97
N PHE A 190 -8.11 -18.17 11.84
CA PHE A 190 -8.97 -18.68 12.91
C PHE A 190 -8.68 -20.14 13.27
N LEU A 191 -8.51 -21.00 12.27
CA LEU A 191 -8.19 -22.42 12.49
C LEU A 191 -6.76 -22.61 13.03
N GLY A 192 -5.86 -21.67 12.73
CA GLY A 192 -4.48 -21.69 13.19
C GLY A 192 -3.73 -22.91 12.67
N THR A 193 -2.98 -23.57 13.55
CA THR A 193 -2.16 -24.73 13.21
C THR A 193 -2.98 -25.98 12.84
N ASN A 194 -4.27 -26.02 13.17
CA ASN A 194 -5.16 -27.14 12.84
C ASN A 194 -5.46 -27.25 11.33
N ALA A 195 -5.23 -26.19 10.55
CA ALA A 195 -5.56 -26.15 9.13
C ALA A 195 -4.50 -26.79 8.20
N ALA A 196 -3.38 -27.27 8.73
CA ALA A 196 -2.25 -27.83 7.98
C ALA A 196 -1.88 -27.06 6.68
N PRO A 197 -1.72 -25.72 6.69
CA PRO A 197 -1.35 -24.94 5.50
C PRO A 197 0.11 -25.15 5.06
N SER A 198 0.85 -26.04 5.73
CA SER A 198 2.31 -26.20 5.69
C SER A 198 2.88 -26.66 4.35
N ALA A 199 2.05 -26.99 3.37
CA ALA A 199 2.53 -27.51 2.10
C ALA A 199 3.03 -26.40 1.14
N TRP A 200 2.24 -25.33 0.97
CA TRP A 200 2.45 -24.34 -0.09
C TRP A 200 2.90 -22.96 0.41
N ALA A 201 2.79 -22.70 1.72
CA ALA A 201 3.24 -21.45 2.32
C ALA A 201 4.77 -21.28 2.21
N TRP A 202 5.24 -20.04 2.04
CA TRP A 202 6.68 -19.78 1.86
C TRP A 202 7.51 -20.09 3.11
N ALA A 203 6.96 -19.92 4.32
CA ALA A 203 7.65 -20.10 5.60
C ALA A 203 7.48 -21.52 6.17
N THR A 204 8.04 -22.52 5.49
CA THR A 204 7.98 -23.92 5.93
C THR A 204 9.39 -24.50 6.02
N PRO A 205 9.82 -25.00 7.19
CA PRO A 205 11.20 -25.41 7.43
C PRO A 205 11.59 -26.68 6.66
N THR A 206 10.60 -27.43 6.17
CA THR A 206 10.78 -28.64 5.37
C THR A 206 10.55 -28.37 3.88
N VAL A 207 11.28 -29.12 3.04
CA VAL A 207 11.01 -29.16 1.61
C VAL A 207 9.76 -30.02 1.39
N ASP A 208 8.63 -29.35 1.22
CA ASP A 208 7.35 -29.99 0.89
C ASP A 208 7.20 -30.03 -0.63
N VAL A 209 7.66 -31.14 -1.22
CA VAL A 209 7.60 -31.36 -2.67
C VAL A 209 6.16 -31.31 -3.20
N PRO A 210 5.15 -31.95 -2.58
CA PRO A 210 3.78 -31.88 -3.05
C PRO A 210 3.22 -30.45 -3.17
N GLY A 211 3.42 -29.61 -2.16
CA GLY A 211 2.95 -28.22 -2.19
C GLY A 211 3.65 -27.38 -3.25
N ILE A 212 4.96 -27.59 -3.47
CA ILE A 212 5.70 -26.95 -4.58
C ILE A 212 5.15 -27.43 -5.94
N VAL A 213 4.87 -28.72 -6.09
CA VAL A 213 4.30 -29.29 -7.33
C VAL A 213 2.92 -28.71 -7.63
N VAL A 214 2.04 -28.62 -6.63
CA VAL A 214 0.71 -28.02 -6.78
C VAL A 214 0.83 -26.54 -7.15
N LEU A 215 1.64 -25.78 -6.42
CA LEU A 215 1.86 -24.35 -6.69
C LEU A 215 2.46 -24.13 -8.09
N GLY A 216 3.39 -24.99 -8.48
CA GLY A 216 4.01 -25.04 -9.81
C GLY A 216 2.99 -25.33 -10.90
N ALA A 217 2.13 -26.34 -10.71
CA ALA A 217 1.07 -26.68 -11.65
C ALA A 217 0.10 -25.50 -11.86
N VAL A 218 -0.34 -24.85 -10.77
CA VAL A 218 -1.22 -23.68 -10.86
C VAL A 218 -0.53 -22.52 -11.57
N ALA A 219 0.75 -22.28 -11.30
CA ALA A 219 1.52 -21.23 -11.97
C ALA A 219 1.67 -21.52 -13.47
N VAL A 220 1.99 -22.76 -13.86
CA VAL A 220 2.10 -23.19 -15.26
C VAL A 220 0.76 -23.01 -15.98
N VAL A 221 -0.35 -23.48 -15.40
CA VAL A 221 -1.69 -23.28 -15.96
C VAL A 221 -1.99 -21.80 -16.15
N GLY A 222 -1.68 -20.97 -15.15
CA GLY A 222 -1.88 -19.53 -15.24
C GLY A 222 -1.05 -18.85 -16.33
N VAL A 223 0.21 -19.25 -16.51
CA VAL A 223 1.07 -18.76 -17.60
C VAL A 223 0.53 -19.19 -18.97
N VAL A 224 0.02 -20.42 -19.09
CA VAL A 224 -0.61 -20.92 -20.33
C VAL A 224 -1.91 -20.15 -20.64
N VAL A 225 -2.68 -19.77 -19.63
CA VAL A 225 -3.93 -18.99 -19.77
C VAL A 225 -3.67 -17.49 -19.99
N MET A 226 -2.46 -16.99 -19.68
CA MET A 226 -2.09 -15.58 -19.79
C MET A 226 -2.38 -14.94 -21.16
N PRO A 227 -2.07 -15.56 -22.33
CA PRO A 227 -2.38 -14.98 -23.64
C PRO A 227 -3.89 -14.78 -23.85
N TRP A 228 -4.71 -15.73 -23.38
CA TRP A 228 -6.16 -15.62 -23.46
C TRP A 228 -6.72 -14.53 -22.54
N LEU A 229 -6.14 -14.37 -21.34
CA LEU A 229 -6.50 -13.26 -20.45
C LEU A 229 -6.17 -11.91 -21.09
N LEU A 230 -5.02 -11.79 -21.76
CA LEU A 230 -4.61 -10.59 -22.49
C LEU A 230 -5.56 -10.26 -23.64
N ASP A 231 -6.00 -11.28 -24.40
CA ASP A 231 -6.97 -11.11 -25.47
C ASP A 231 -8.37 -10.71 -24.94
N ARG A 232 -8.67 -10.97 -23.65
CA ARG A 232 -9.91 -10.53 -22.99
C ARG A 232 -9.85 -9.13 -22.39
N VAL A 233 -8.66 -8.52 -22.26
CA VAL A 233 -8.57 -7.15 -21.73
C VAL A 233 -9.15 -6.17 -22.76
N ARG A 234 -10.21 -5.46 -22.36
CA ARG A 234 -10.87 -4.48 -23.22
C ARG A 234 -9.92 -3.31 -23.52
N GLY A 235 -9.82 -2.92 -24.79
CA GLY A 235 -9.00 -1.77 -25.20
C GLY A 235 -9.33 -0.49 -24.43
N ALA A 236 -10.63 -0.22 -24.19
CA ALA A 236 -11.09 0.91 -23.38
C ALA A 236 -10.56 0.90 -21.93
N THR A 237 -10.40 -0.29 -21.33
CA THR A 237 -9.79 -0.44 -20.00
C THR A 237 -8.32 -0.08 -20.03
N ILE A 238 -7.57 -0.58 -21.02
CA ILE A 238 -6.14 -0.29 -21.17
C ILE A 238 -5.91 1.20 -21.36
N THR A 239 -6.69 1.87 -22.23
CA THR A 239 -6.55 3.31 -22.47
C THR A 239 -6.90 4.13 -21.24
N ALA A 240 -7.98 3.78 -20.52
CA ALA A 240 -8.37 4.47 -19.30
C ALA A 240 -7.32 4.31 -18.19
N GLN A 241 -6.84 3.08 -17.94
CA GLN A 241 -5.79 2.82 -16.95
C GLN A 241 -4.46 3.47 -17.33
N SER A 242 -4.12 3.51 -18.63
CA SER A 242 -2.91 4.18 -19.12
C SER A 242 -2.97 5.69 -18.91
N ALA A 243 -4.10 6.33 -19.23
CA ALA A 243 -4.31 7.76 -18.99
C ALA A 243 -4.28 8.11 -17.49
N GLN A 244 -4.97 7.31 -16.65
CA GLN A 244 -4.95 7.48 -15.20
C GLN A 244 -3.54 7.32 -14.62
N TRP A 245 -2.79 6.31 -15.08
CA TRP A 245 -1.42 6.10 -14.64
C TRP A 245 -0.47 7.23 -15.05
N ASP A 246 -0.62 7.78 -16.26
CA ASP A 246 0.17 8.91 -16.74
C ASP A 246 -0.06 10.17 -15.90
N VAL A 247 -1.34 10.50 -15.62
CA VAL A 247 -1.70 11.60 -14.71
C VAL A 247 -1.16 11.36 -13.30
N ALA A 248 -1.29 10.14 -12.77
CA ALA A 248 -0.77 9.79 -11.45
C ALA A 248 0.76 9.92 -11.36
N ILE A 249 1.50 9.48 -12.39
CA ILE A 249 2.95 9.65 -12.46
C ILE A 249 3.31 11.12 -12.55
N ALA A 250 2.61 11.93 -13.37
CA ALA A 250 2.90 13.35 -13.49
C ALA A 250 2.83 14.06 -12.12
N HIS A 251 1.79 13.75 -11.33
CA HIS A 251 1.67 14.24 -9.96
C HIS A 251 2.71 13.64 -9.00
N ALA A 252 3.03 12.35 -9.12
CA ALA A 252 4.04 11.71 -8.27
C ALA A 252 5.45 12.27 -8.53
N VAL A 253 5.80 12.55 -9.79
CA VAL A 253 7.05 13.22 -10.18
C VAL A 253 7.09 14.65 -9.63
N SER A 254 5.94 15.33 -9.59
CA SER A 254 5.87 16.64 -8.93
C SER A 254 5.87 16.56 -7.40
N LEU A 255 5.87 15.35 -6.83
CA LEU A 255 5.72 15.04 -5.41
C LEU A 255 4.38 15.52 -4.81
N ASP A 256 3.35 15.63 -5.65
CA ASP A 256 1.96 15.87 -5.23
C ASP A 256 1.24 14.52 -5.07
N PHE A 257 1.54 13.81 -3.99
CA PHE A 257 0.94 12.50 -3.71
C PHE A 257 -0.56 12.59 -3.43
N ALA A 258 -1.05 13.75 -2.96
CA ALA A 258 -2.47 13.96 -2.74
C ALA A 258 -3.22 13.96 -4.09
N ALA A 259 -2.76 14.74 -5.06
CA ALA A 259 -3.32 14.72 -6.42
C ALA A 259 -3.11 13.38 -7.12
N ALA A 260 -1.95 12.74 -6.94
CA ALA A 260 -1.69 11.40 -7.48
C ALA A 260 -2.69 10.37 -6.95
N SER A 261 -2.99 10.38 -5.65
CA SER A 261 -4.03 9.52 -5.07
C SER A 261 -5.45 9.91 -5.52
N GLY A 262 -5.69 11.21 -5.73
CA GLY A 262 -6.93 11.77 -6.27
C GLY A 262 -7.29 11.22 -7.65
N SER A 263 -6.28 10.95 -8.49
CA SER A 263 -6.48 10.38 -9.83
C SER A 263 -7.09 8.96 -9.82
N TYR A 264 -7.01 8.26 -8.70
CA TYR A 264 -7.60 6.93 -8.49
C TYR A 264 -8.88 6.96 -7.65
N GLU A 265 -9.51 8.13 -7.49
CA GLU A 265 -10.74 8.19 -6.71
C GLU A 265 -11.87 7.36 -7.32
N ALA A 266 -12.45 6.51 -6.46
CA ALA A 266 -13.55 5.65 -6.84
C ALA A 266 -14.81 6.48 -7.12
N VAL A 267 -15.43 6.23 -8.28
CA VAL A 267 -16.75 6.74 -8.63
C VAL A 267 -17.80 6.16 -7.66
N PRO A 268 -18.74 6.96 -7.14
CA PRO A 268 -19.83 6.47 -6.30
C PRO A 268 -20.67 5.38 -6.98
N THR A 269 -20.70 4.16 -6.43
CA THR A 269 -21.44 3.03 -7.00
C THR A 269 -22.63 2.57 -6.17
N ALA A 270 -22.66 2.86 -4.87
CA ALA A 270 -23.71 2.42 -3.95
C ALA A 270 -24.40 3.63 -3.27
N GLY A 271 -25.46 3.39 -2.49
CA GLY A 271 -26.00 4.41 -1.58
C GLY A 271 -26.65 5.64 -2.23
N ARG A 272 -27.12 5.54 -3.48
CA ARG A 272 -27.77 6.65 -4.21
C ARG A 272 -29.04 7.16 -3.52
N ARG A 273 -29.75 6.29 -2.80
CA ARG A 273 -30.99 6.62 -2.06
C ARG A 273 -30.72 7.14 -0.64
N LEU A 274 -29.49 7.07 -0.15
CA LEU A 274 -29.15 7.56 1.19
C LEU A 274 -29.14 9.09 1.18
N ARG A 275 -29.99 9.69 2.01
CA ARG A 275 -30.01 11.14 2.25
C ARG A 275 -28.81 11.52 3.12
N ALA A 276 -27.92 12.33 2.55
CA ALA A 276 -26.72 12.83 3.24
C ALA A 276 -27.01 14.08 4.09
N VAL A 277 -28.07 14.82 3.76
CA VAL A 277 -28.52 16.01 4.48
C VAL A 277 -29.92 15.71 5.03
N ARG A 278 -30.14 16.04 6.30
CA ARG A 278 -31.42 15.90 7.00
C ARG A 278 -31.77 17.24 7.62
N ASP A 279 -32.99 17.70 7.40
CA ASP A 279 -33.46 18.97 7.93
C ASP A 279 -33.55 18.92 9.46
N GLY A 280 -33.16 20.00 10.14
CA GLY A 280 -33.22 20.13 11.60
C GLY A 280 -32.17 19.35 12.40
N ALA A 281 -31.22 18.66 11.76
CA ALA A 281 -30.14 17.98 12.48
C ALA A 281 -29.09 18.96 13.04
N LEU A 282 -28.54 18.66 14.21
CA LEU A 282 -27.38 19.38 14.74
C LEU A 282 -26.22 19.35 13.75
N PRO A 283 -25.40 20.42 13.62
CA PRO A 283 -24.32 20.51 12.63
C PRO A 283 -23.34 19.32 12.68
N VAL A 284 -23.01 18.87 13.89
CA VAL A 284 -22.15 17.69 14.11
C VAL A 284 -22.74 16.43 13.49
N VAL A 285 -24.02 16.16 13.78
CA VAL A 285 -24.72 14.97 13.28
C VAL A 285 -24.84 15.04 11.76
N MET A 286 -25.16 16.21 11.22
CA MET A 286 -25.25 16.43 9.78
C MET A 286 -23.93 16.11 9.07
N VAL A 287 -22.80 16.64 9.56
CA VAL A 287 -21.48 16.40 8.97
C VAL A 287 -21.06 14.93 9.09
N LEU A 288 -21.28 14.32 10.25
CA LEU A 288 -20.98 12.90 10.47
C LEU A 288 -21.78 11.99 9.51
N VAL A 289 -23.09 12.24 9.37
CA VAL A 289 -23.94 11.47 8.45
C VAL A 289 -23.52 11.69 7.01
N ARG A 290 -23.20 12.91 6.62
CA ARG A 290 -22.70 13.23 5.27
C ARG A 290 -21.42 12.46 4.96
N ASP A 291 -20.44 12.46 5.86
CA ASP A 291 -19.16 11.79 5.67
C ASP A 291 -19.33 10.26 5.65
N ALA A 292 -20.15 9.71 6.55
CA ALA A 292 -20.50 8.29 6.57
C ALA A 292 -21.19 7.85 5.27
N VAL A 293 -22.19 8.61 4.79
CA VAL A 293 -22.85 8.34 3.50
C VAL A 293 -21.84 8.46 2.35
N GLY A 294 -20.94 9.43 2.40
CA GLY A 294 -19.86 9.59 1.42
C GLY A 294 -18.95 8.36 1.35
N ALA A 295 -18.58 7.78 2.50
CA ALA A 295 -17.78 6.57 2.57
C ALA A 295 -18.53 5.35 2.03
N VAL A 296 -19.79 5.16 2.44
CA VAL A 296 -20.66 4.04 2.01
C VAL A 296 -20.92 4.06 0.50
N ARG A 297 -20.95 5.25 -0.13
CA ARG A 297 -21.10 5.39 -1.59
C ARG A 297 -19.91 4.82 -2.37
N THR A 298 -18.76 4.63 -1.74
CA THR A 298 -17.56 4.01 -2.32
C THR A 298 -17.15 2.73 -1.56
N PRO A 299 -17.94 1.64 -1.70
CA PRO A 299 -17.80 0.45 -0.84
C PRO A 299 -16.43 -0.21 -0.95
N ALA A 300 -15.84 -0.27 -2.15
CA ALA A 300 -14.50 -0.85 -2.31
C ALA A 300 -13.43 -0.09 -1.53
N ARG A 301 -13.52 1.25 -1.48
CA ARG A 301 -12.60 2.10 -0.71
C ARG A 301 -12.85 1.94 0.79
N LEU A 302 -14.11 1.88 1.20
CA LEU A 302 -14.48 1.65 2.59
C LEU A 302 -13.94 0.30 3.10
N VAL A 303 -14.21 -0.79 2.38
CA VAL A 303 -13.70 -2.13 2.74
C VAL A 303 -12.18 -2.16 2.75
N GLY A 304 -11.52 -1.58 1.75
CA GLY A 304 -10.06 -1.47 1.72
C GLY A 304 -9.52 -0.69 2.92
N GLY A 305 -10.16 0.42 3.31
CA GLY A 305 -9.84 1.18 4.51
C GLY A 305 -9.99 0.37 5.79
N VAL A 306 -11.12 -0.33 5.96
CA VAL A 306 -11.37 -1.21 7.11
C VAL A 306 -10.28 -2.27 7.21
N LEU A 307 -10.03 -3.04 6.14
CA LEU A 307 -9.02 -4.10 6.12
C LEU A 307 -7.61 -3.57 6.44
N THR A 308 -7.27 -2.41 5.92
CA THR A 308 -5.96 -1.77 6.16
C THR A 308 -5.81 -1.36 7.63
N ILE A 309 -6.86 -0.78 8.24
CA ILE A 309 -6.86 -0.37 9.65
C ILE A 309 -6.91 -1.59 10.58
N THR A 310 -7.63 -2.65 10.21
CA THR A 310 -7.60 -3.94 10.93
C THR A 310 -6.20 -4.54 10.95
N ALA A 311 -5.47 -4.48 9.83
CA ALA A 311 -4.07 -4.91 9.79
C ALA A 311 -3.15 -4.04 10.68
N ALA A 312 -3.51 -2.76 10.89
CA ALA A 312 -2.78 -1.91 11.84
C ALA A 312 -2.99 -2.36 13.30
N GLY A 313 -4.21 -2.74 13.68
CA GLY A 313 -4.48 -3.30 15.01
C GLY A 313 -3.69 -4.59 15.26
N LEU A 314 -3.62 -5.48 14.27
CA LEU A 314 -2.74 -6.66 14.32
C LEU A 314 -1.28 -6.26 14.52
N ALA A 315 -0.77 -5.30 13.75
CA ALA A 315 0.62 -4.83 13.88
C ALA A 315 0.91 -4.24 15.27
N LEU A 316 -0.04 -3.54 15.90
CA LEU A 316 0.08 -3.06 17.28
C LEU A 316 0.14 -4.20 18.31
N VAL A 317 -0.68 -5.23 18.15
CA VAL A 317 -0.62 -6.43 19.02
C VAL A 317 0.73 -7.11 18.86
N LEU A 318 1.21 -7.30 17.63
CA LEU A 318 2.52 -7.90 17.39
C LEU A 318 3.68 -7.04 17.93
N ALA A 319 3.56 -5.71 17.87
CA ALA A 319 4.55 -4.80 18.44
C ALA A 319 4.69 -5.02 19.96
N ALA A 320 3.58 -5.20 20.67
CA ALA A 320 3.57 -5.46 22.10
C ALA A 320 4.26 -6.79 22.49
N GLN A 321 4.35 -7.74 21.56
CA GLN A 321 4.96 -9.06 21.79
C GLN A 321 6.46 -9.11 21.49
N SER A 322 7.05 -8.06 20.88
CA SER A 322 8.46 -8.07 20.48
C SER A 322 9.11 -6.71 20.70
N ALA A 323 9.82 -6.55 21.82
CA ALA A 323 10.50 -5.29 22.15
C ALA A 323 11.49 -4.81 21.06
N THR A 324 12.16 -5.74 20.37
CA THR A 324 13.11 -5.41 19.29
C THR A 324 12.42 -4.96 18.01
N ALA A 325 11.30 -5.59 17.64
CA ALA A 325 10.54 -5.23 16.45
C ALA A 325 9.47 -4.15 16.71
N ALA A 326 9.20 -3.82 17.98
CA ALA A 326 8.13 -2.94 18.40
C ALA A 326 8.12 -1.58 17.67
N PRO A 327 9.25 -0.87 17.54
CA PRO A 327 9.28 0.41 16.82
C PRO A 327 8.92 0.23 15.34
N LEU A 328 9.43 -0.81 14.69
CA LEU A 328 9.15 -1.09 13.28
C LEU A 328 7.68 -1.47 13.05
N LEU A 329 7.12 -2.35 13.91
CA LEU A 329 5.73 -2.77 13.82
C LEU A 329 4.76 -1.64 14.15
N GLY A 330 5.10 -0.78 15.11
CA GLY A 330 4.37 0.45 15.38
C GLY A 330 4.40 1.43 14.19
N ALA A 331 5.56 1.60 13.55
CA ALA A 331 5.70 2.38 12.31
C ALA A 331 4.82 1.82 11.18
N VAL A 332 4.79 0.50 10.99
CA VAL A 332 3.91 -0.18 10.04
C VAL A 332 2.44 0.05 10.39
N ALA A 333 2.06 -0.08 11.66
CA ALA A 333 0.70 0.18 12.11
C ALA A 333 0.27 1.62 11.75
N ALA A 334 1.11 2.61 12.00
CA ALA A 334 0.79 4.00 11.67
C ALA A 334 0.70 4.26 10.17
N ALA A 335 1.57 3.64 9.35
CA ALA A 335 1.48 3.72 7.89
C ALA A 335 0.16 3.10 7.38
N LEU A 336 -0.26 1.97 7.95
CA LEU A 336 -1.52 1.31 7.64
C LEU A 336 -2.73 2.17 8.06
N VAL A 337 -2.73 2.75 9.26
CA VAL A 337 -3.78 3.70 9.67
C VAL A 337 -3.77 4.91 8.76
N TYR A 338 -2.60 5.45 8.42
CA TYR A 338 -2.49 6.63 7.54
C TYR A 338 -3.15 6.32 6.21
N VAL A 339 -2.78 5.22 5.54
CA VAL A 339 -3.35 4.79 4.26
C VAL A 339 -4.86 4.49 4.39
N GLY A 340 -5.26 3.69 5.37
CA GLY A 340 -6.64 3.22 5.55
C GLY A 340 -7.62 4.34 5.90
N ALA A 341 -7.20 5.31 6.73
CA ALA A 341 -8.00 6.48 7.08
C ALA A 341 -8.37 7.32 5.84
N GLY A 342 -7.63 7.19 4.74
CA GLY A 342 -7.95 7.81 3.46
C GLY A 342 -9.39 7.53 2.99
N ALA A 343 -9.97 6.38 3.35
CA ALA A 343 -11.36 6.06 3.02
C ALA A 343 -12.38 7.01 3.64
N SER A 344 -12.05 7.60 4.79
CA SER A 344 -12.91 8.51 5.57
C SER A 344 -12.57 9.99 5.43
N THR A 345 -11.37 10.37 4.94
CA THR A 345 -10.88 11.76 5.00
C THR A 345 -11.32 12.67 3.83
N ARG A 346 -12.34 12.29 3.03
CA ARG A 346 -12.78 13.13 1.90
C ARG A 346 -13.32 14.49 2.34
N GLY A 347 -14.06 14.53 3.46
CA GLY A 347 -14.57 15.78 4.03
C GLY A 347 -13.45 16.77 4.32
N ILE A 348 -12.35 16.30 4.92
CA ILE A 348 -11.16 17.11 5.21
C ILE A 348 -10.54 17.67 3.93
N GLN A 349 -10.41 16.86 2.87
CA GLN A 349 -9.86 17.32 1.59
C GLN A 349 -10.75 18.38 0.94
N HIS A 350 -12.08 18.18 0.98
CA HIS A 350 -13.04 19.14 0.47
C HIS A 350 -12.97 20.47 1.22
N VAL A 351 -12.97 20.44 2.55
CA VAL A 351 -12.82 21.66 3.37
C VAL A 351 -11.49 22.34 3.05
N ALA A 352 -10.38 21.61 2.99
CA ALA A 352 -9.08 22.19 2.69
C ALA A 352 -8.99 22.86 1.30
N GLN A 353 -9.83 22.47 0.34
CA GLN A 353 -9.93 23.10 -0.98
C GLN A 353 -10.89 24.30 -1.01
N VAL A 354 -11.96 24.24 -0.21
CA VAL A 354 -13.06 25.24 -0.23
C VAL A 354 -12.85 26.36 0.79
N SER A 355 -12.14 26.10 1.89
CA SER A 355 -11.79 27.11 2.88
C SER A 355 -10.92 28.19 2.25
N ARG A 356 -11.56 29.33 1.99
CA ARG A 356 -11.06 30.62 1.51
C ARG A 356 -11.91 31.70 2.18
N ASP A 357 -11.41 32.94 2.21
CA ASP A 357 -11.84 34.13 2.97
C ASP A 357 -13.35 34.40 3.17
N GLN A 358 -14.26 33.73 2.45
CA GLN A 358 -15.71 33.84 2.66
C GLN A 358 -16.34 32.49 3.06
N PRO A 359 -16.95 32.39 4.26
CA PRO A 359 -17.57 31.15 4.73
C PRO A 359 -18.83 30.83 3.92
N LEU A 360 -18.70 29.94 2.93
CA LEU A 360 -19.81 29.54 2.04
C LEU A 360 -20.98 28.83 2.75
N TYR A 361 -20.72 28.28 3.94
CA TYR A 361 -21.70 27.45 4.67
C TYR A 361 -22.20 28.09 5.97
N GLY A 362 -21.88 29.37 6.23
CA GLY A 362 -22.26 30.04 7.49
C GLY A 362 -21.55 29.51 8.73
N PHE A 363 -20.56 28.63 8.57
CA PHE A 363 -19.66 28.15 9.61
C PHE A 363 -18.27 28.73 9.40
N SER A 364 -17.52 28.95 10.49
CA SER A 364 -16.09 29.22 10.37
C SER A 364 -15.38 28.01 9.74
N ASP A 365 -14.36 28.26 8.92
CA ASP A 365 -13.58 27.19 8.30
C ASP A 365 -12.97 26.24 9.33
N GLY A 366 -12.59 26.76 10.50
CA GLY A 366 -12.00 25.97 11.58
C GLY A 366 -13.01 25.01 12.20
N SER A 367 -14.25 25.49 12.40
CA SER A 367 -15.35 24.64 12.84
C SER A 367 -15.65 23.54 11.81
N LEU A 368 -15.69 23.86 10.51
CA LEU A 368 -15.91 22.85 9.47
C LEU A 368 -14.80 21.80 9.44
N LEU A 369 -13.55 22.22 9.56
CA LEU A 369 -12.41 21.31 9.58
C LEU A 369 -12.47 20.37 10.80
N LEU A 370 -12.80 20.90 11.98
CA LEU A 370 -12.95 20.11 13.19
C LEU A 370 -14.09 19.10 13.05
N LEU A 371 -15.26 19.54 12.56
CA LEU A 371 -16.41 18.66 12.33
C LEU A 371 -16.09 17.52 11.37
N HIS A 372 -15.41 17.82 10.24
CA HIS A 372 -14.98 16.81 9.26
C HIS A 372 -13.81 15.93 9.73
N SER A 373 -13.18 16.26 10.86
CA SER A 373 -12.15 15.43 11.48
C SER A 373 -12.72 14.38 12.45
N ILE A 374 -13.94 14.59 12.96
CA ILE A 374 -14.58 13.67 13.91
C ILE A 374 -14.80 12.29 13.28
N PHE A 375 -15.36 12.23 12.07
CA PHE A 375 -15.67 10.95 11.41
C PHE A 375 -14.41 10.10 11.13
N PRO A 376 -13.33 10.63 10.50
CA PRO A 376 -12.11 9.85 10.28
C PRO A 376 -11.42 9.38 11.57
N VAL A 377 -11.44 10.20 12.61
CA VAL A 377 -10.92 9.81 13.94
C VAL A 377 -11.75 8.67 14.50
N ALA A 378 -13.07 8.84 14.62
CA ALA A 378 -13.95 7.82 15.17
C ALA A 378 -13.87 6.51 14.37
N PHE A 379 -13.92 6.58 13.04
CA PHE A 379 -13.77 5.43 12.15
C PHE A 379 -12.46 4.68 12.40
N SER A 380 -11.33 5.39 12.45
CA SER A 380 -10.02 4.77 12.60
C SER A 380 -9.80 4.23 14.01
N VAL A 381 -10.20 4.96 15.05
CA VAL A 381 -10.11 4.53 16.45
C VAL A 381 -10.95 3.28 16.69
N VAL A 382 -12.23 3.27 16.28
CA VAL A 382 -13.12 2.13 16.50
C VAL A 382 -12.60 0.86 15.86
N ILE A 383 -12.14 0.93 14.60
CA ILE A 383 -11.64 -0.26 13.89
C ILE A 383 -10.30 -0.71 14.46
N THR A 384 -9.37 0.22 14.73
CA THR A 384 -8.06 -0.14 15.31
C THR A 384 -8.26 -0.76 16.69
N LEU A 385 -9.09 -0.16 17.55
CA LEU A 385 -9.39 -0.69 18.88
C LEU A 385 -10.06 -2.05 18.82
N ALA A 386 -11.12 -2.21 18.02
CA ALA A 386 -11.83 -3.48 17.89
C ALA A 386 -10.91 -4.60 17.38
N SER A 387 -10.10 -4.31 16.35
CA SER A 387 -9.14 -5.28 15.82
C SER A 387 -8.02 -5.59 16.80
N THR A 388 -7.46 -4.61 17.50
CA THR A 388 -6.46 -4.83 18.55
C THR A 388 -7.00 -5.69 19.70
N VAL A 389 -8.25 -5.45 20.13
CA VAL A 389 -8.88 -6.26 21.20
C VAL A 389 -9.11 -7.69 20.71
N VAL A 390 -9.74 -7.87 19.54
CA VAL A 390 -10.05 -9.21 18.99
C VAL A 390 -8.78 -10.00 18.70
N VAL A 391 -7.75 -9.38 18.14
CA VAL A 391 -6.47 -10.04 17.89
C VAL A 391 -5.74 -10.30 19.20
N GLY A 392 -5.77 -9.34 20.13
CA GLY A 392 -5.14 -9.45 21.45
C GLY A 392 -5.68 -10.63 22.26
N THR A 393 -6.99 -10.87 22.24
CA THR A 393 -7.60 -12.02 22.95
C THR A 393 -7.22 -13.37 22.35
N VAL A 394 -6.83 -13.42 21.07
CA VAL A 394 -6.40 -14.65 20.39
C VAL A 394 -4.89 -14.87 20.51
N VAL A 395 -4.10 -13.79 20.46
CA VAL A 395 -2.63 -13.85 20.33
C VAL A 395 -1.89 -13.66 21.65
N ALA A 396 -2.47 -12.97 22.64
CA ALA A 396 -1.75 -12.58 23.87
C ALA A 396 -2.37 -13.18 25.14
N ALA A 397 -1.52 -13.79 25.97
CA ALA A 397 -1.81 -14.16 27.37
C ALA A 397 -1.44 -13.05 28.38
N SER A 398 -1.07 -11.86 27.90
CA SER A 398 -0.42 -10.77 28.64
C SER A 398 -1.30 -9.49 28.69
N PRO A 399 -0.98 -8.47 29.51
CA PRO A 399 -1.91 -7.35 29.76
C PRO A 399 -2.14 -6.47 28.52
N VAL A 400 -3.38 -6.44 28.07
CA VAL A 400 -3.88 -5.77 26.85
C VAL A 400 -3.84 -4.22 26.94
N ALA A 401 -3.45 -3.65 28.08
CA ALA A 401 -3.55 -2.22 28.34
C ALA A 401 -2.67 -1.36 27.41
N ALA A 402 -1.41 -1.75 27.17
CA ALA A 402 -0.48 -1.01 26.30
C ALA A 402 -0.96 -0.94 24.83
N PRO A 403 -1.33 -2.06 24.16
CA PRO A 403 -1.83 -2.01 22.79
C PRO A 403 -3.19 -1.30 22.69
N ILE A 404 -4.04 -1.34 23.72
CA ILE A 404 -5.29 -0.56 23.77
C ILE A 404 -4.99 0.94 23.74
N TRP A 405 -4.06 1.42 24.58
CA TRP A 405 -3.64 2.83 24.55
C TRP A 405 -3.10 3.24 23.19
N GLY A 406 -2.25 2.40 22.58
CA GLY A 406 -1.76 2.62 21.22
C GLY A 406 -2.90 2.70 20.19
N ALA A 407 -3.89 1.81 20.28
CA ALA A 407 -5.05 1.78 19.39
C ALA A 407 -5.98 3.00 19.53
N LEU A 408 -5.98 3.67 20.69
CA LEU A 408 -6.70 4.91 20.93
C LEU A 408 -5.94 6.13 20.43
N VAL A 409 -4.67 6.28 20.82
CA VAL A 409 -3.88 7.51 20.58
C VAL A 409 -3.30 7.56 19.16
N LEU A 410 -2.83 6.42 18.62
CA LEU A 410 -2.15 6.45 17.33
C LEU A 410 -3.06 6.93 16.19
N PRO A 411 -4.32 6.46 16.05
CA PRO A 411 -5.18 6.95 14.98
C PRO A 411 -5.52 8.43 15.08
N THR A 412 -5.61 9.02 16.28
CA THR A 412 -5.88 10.46 16.42
C THR A 412 -4.70 11.28 15.93
N VAL A 413 -3.47 10.90 16.29
CA VAL A 413 -2.24 11.56 15.83
C VAL A 413 -2.08 11.41 14.31
N VAL A 414 -2.33 10.21 13.77
CA VAL A 414 -2.22 9.92 12.34
C VAL A 414 -3.27 10.69 11.52
N VAL A 415 -4.51 10.80 12.00
CA VAL A 415 -5.54 11.63 11.36
C VAL A 415 -5.17 13.11 11.45
N SER A 416 -4.57 13.57 12.55
CA SER A 416 -4.07 14.94 12.67
C SER A 416 -2.96 15.23 11.64
N ALA A 417 -2.06 14.27 11.39
CA ALA A 417 -1.09 14.35 10.30
C ALA A 417 -1.77 14.40 8.92
N ARG A 418 -2.87 13.66 8.70
CA ARG A 418 -3.69 13.74 7.48
C ARG A 418 -4.34 15.11 7.30
N VAL A 419 -4.88 15.70 8.36
CA VAL A 419 -5.42 17.08 8.35
C VAL A 419 -4.33 18.06 7.97
N SER A 420 -3.16 17.94 8.61
CA SER A 420 -2.00 18.79 8.30
C SER A 420 -1.59 18.66 6.83
N ASN A 421 -1.56 17.43 6.29
CA ASN A 421 -1.27 17.17 4.89
C ASN A 421 -2.29 17.83 3.95
N ALA A 422 -3.57 17.78 4.29
CA ALA A 422 -4.62 18.42 3.49
C ALA A 422 -4.49 19.95 3.48
N LEU A 423 -4.08 20.54 4.60
CA LEU A 423 -3.89 21.99 4.72
C LEU A 423 -2.64 22.53 4.04
N ARG A 424 -1.64 21.68 3.73
CA ARG A 424 -0.30 22.09 3.27
C ARG A 424 -0.28 23.03 2.07
N GLY A 425 -1.20 22.86 1.12
CA GLY A 425 -1.20 23.61 -0.14
C GLY A 425 -0.12 23.12 -1.12
N PRO A 426 0.08 23.82 -2.25
CA PRO A 426 1.04 23.44 -3.28
C PRO A 426 2.50 23.63 -2.82
N SER A 427 3.42 22.89 -3.45
CA SER A 427 4.85 23.03 -3.19
C SER A 427 5.30 24.47 -3.48
N PRO A 428 6.00 25.14 -2.57
CA PRO A 428 6.64 26.41 -2.86
C PRO A 428 7.58 26.31 -4.07
N VAL A 429 7.56 27.33 -4.93
CA VAL A 429 8.36 27.36 -6.17
C VAL A 429 9.86 27.33 -5.88
N PHE A 430 10.31 27.90 -4.76
CA PHE A 430 11.72 27.89 -4.38
C PHE A 430 12.28 26.48 -4.11
N LEU A 431 11.43 25.48 -3.82
CA LEU A 431 11.87 24.08 -3.70
C LEU A 431 12.19 23.46 -5.07
N MET A 432 11.89 24.15 -6.16
CA MET A 432 12.24 23.74 -7.52
C MET A 432 13.45 24.49 -8.07
N THR A 433 13.96 25.51 -7.37
CA THR A 433 15.15 26.26 -7.79
C THR A 433 16.39 25.61 -7.19
N PRO A 434 17.38 25.17 -8.00
CA PRO A 434 18.60 24.57 -7.48
C PRO A 434 19.34 25.50 -6.51
N ALA A 435 19.82 24.97 -5.39
CA ALA A 435 20.61 25.72 -4.43
C ALA A 435 22.02 25.12 -4.35
N PRO A 436 23.06 25.79 -4.89
CA PRO A 436 24.41 25.26 -4.84
C PRO A 436 24.89 25.15 -3.39
N SER A 437 25.34 23.95 -2.98
CA SER A 437 26.01 23.72 -1.70
C SER A 437 27.26 22.86 -1.90
N ALA A 438 28.13 22.81 -0.88
CA ALA A 438 29.35 22.00 -0.91
C ALA A 438 29.08 20.50 -1.12
N VAL A 439 27.87 20.01 -0.80
CA VAL A 439 27.47 18.60 -0.92
C VAL A 439 26.57 18.36 -2.15
N GLY A 440 26.37 19.37 -3.00
CA GLY A 440 25.45 19.34 -4.15
C GLY A 440 24.17 20.14 -3.90
N ASP A 441 23.12 19.93 -4.69
CA ASP A 441 21.84 20.61 -4.53
C ASP A 441 20.95 19.89 -3.50
N PRO A 442 20.64 20.49 -2.32
CA PRO A 442 19.80 19.86 -1.31
C PRO A 442 18.30 19.97 -1.62
N MET A 443 17.90 20.78 -2.61
CA MET A 443 16.50 21.08 -2.88
C MET A 443 15.65 19.84 -3.22
N PRO A 444 16.14 18.83 -3.97
CA PRO A 444 15.39 17.58 -4.16
C PRO A 444 15.05 16.86 -2.85
N LEU A 445 15.97 16.82 -1.88
CA LEU A 445 15.74 16.21 -0.58
C LEU A 445 14.70 17.01 0.21
N LEU A 446 14.82 18.34 0.24
CA LEU A 446 13.87 19.21 0.91
C LEU A 446 12.47 19.10 0.29
N ARG A 447 12.39 18.91 -1.02
CA ARG A 447 11.13 18.67 -1.73
C ARG A 447 10.50 17.33 -1.36
N ILE A 448 11.29 16.26 -1.23
CA ILE A 448 10.82 14.96 -0.74
C ILE A 448 10.32 15.07 0.70
N LEU A 449 11.09 15.74 1.58
CA LEU A 449 10.70 15.99 2.96
C LEU A 449 9.41 16.82 3.04
N TRP A 450 9.29 17.86 2.22
CA TRP A 450 8.08 18.66 2.13
C TRP A 450 6.88 17.83 1.69
N ALA A 451 7.06 16.85 0.80
CA ALA A 451 5.99 15.99 0.32
C ALA A 451 5.61 14.87 1.31
N LEU A 452 6.59 14.37 2.09
CA LEU A 452 6.44 13.20 2.96
C LEU A 452 6.39 13.52 4.46
N ASP A 453 6.56 14.76 4.91
CA ASP A 453 6.50 15.16 6.33
C ASP A 453 5.30 14.55 7.11
N ALA A 454 4.08 14.56 6.57
CA ALA A 454 2.90 14.01 7.25
C ALA A 454 2.92 12.48 7.36
N PRO A 455 3.16 11.71 6.27
CA PRO A 455 3.45 10.29 6.37
C PRO A 455 4.63 9.96 7.30
N LEU A 456 5.70 10.75 7.27
CA LEU A 456 6.88 10.55 8.11
C LEU A 456 6.56 10.77 9.59
N LEU A 457 5.85 11.84 9.93
CA LEU A 457 5.39 12.12 11.30
C LEU A 457 4.41 11.03 11.77
N ALA A 458 3.53 10.52 10.90
CA ALA A 458 2.68 9.38 11.23
C ALA A 458 3.52 8.13 11.54
N VAL A 459 4.49 7.79 10.70
CA VAL A 459 5.41 6.65 10.92
C VAL A 459 6.22 6.81 12.20
N LEU A 460 6.72 8.01 12.50
CA LEU A 460 7.42 8.31 13.74
C LEU A 460 6.50 8.18 14.96
N ALA A 461 5.25 8.66 14.90
CA ALA A 461 4.26 8.46 15.96
C ALA A 461 4.00 6.95 16.19
N GLY A 462 3.90 6.19 15.10
CA GLY A 462 3.81 4.73 15.14
C GLY A 462 5.01 4.09 15.84
N SER A 463 6.22 4.47 15.43
CA SER A 463 7.46 3.97 16.01
C SER A 463 7.55 4.26 17.50
N SER A 464 7.19 5.48 17.92
CA SER A 464 7.14 5.87 19.33
C SER A 464 6.11 5.07 20.11
N THR A 465 4.92 4.85 19.52
CA THR A 465 3.84 4.05 20.12
C THR A 465 4.27 2.60 20.30
N GLY A 466 4.84 1.99 19.26
CA GLY A 466 5.34 0.62 19.31
C GLY A 466 6.48 0.45 20.31
N ALA A 467 7.39 1.43 20.39
CA ALA A 467 8.46 1.47 21.38
C ALA A 467 7.96 1.71 22.83
N GLY A 468 6.68 2.05 23.03
CA GLY A 468 6.14 2.44 24.34
C GLY A 468 6.66 3.79 24.86
N SER A 469 7.22 4.65 23.99
CA SER A 469 7.82 5.92 24.38
C SER A 469 6.81 7.07 24.32
N LEU A 470 6.16 7.34 25.45
CA LEU A 470 5.27 8.49 25.60
C LEU A 470 5.94 9.84 25.28
N PRO A 471 7.17 10.15 25.75
CA PRO A 471 7.84 11.41 25.42
C PRO A 471 8.09 11.60 23.92
N ALA A 472 8.44 10.52 23.21
CA ALA A 472 8.64 10.60 21.77
C ALA A 472 7.32 10.77 21.01
N LEU A 473 6.24 10.12 21.46
CA LEU A 473 4.91 10.29 20.87
C LEU A 473 4.36 11.70 21.09
N THR A 474 4.51 12.25 22.31
CA THR A 474 4.10 13.62 22.61
C THR A 474 4.90 14.64 21.81
N ALA A 475 6.21 14.46 21.66
CA ALA A 475 7.03 15.31 20.81
C ALA A 475 6.53 15.33 19.36
N VAL A 476 6.21 14.17 18.78
CA VAL A 476 5.63 14.08 17.43
C VAL A 476 4.26 14.75 17.35
N ALA A 477 3.39 14.55 18.34
CA ALA A 477 2.09 15.19 18.41
C ALA A 477 2.20 16.72 18.49
N VAL A 478 3.13 17.25 19.28
CA VAL A 478 3.43 18.69 19.38
C VAL A 478 3.90 19.24 18.04
N VAL A 479 4.81 18.55 17.33
CA VAL A 479 5.26 18.97 16.00
C VAL A 479 4.09 19.01 15.00
N ILE A 480 3.20 18.01 15.01
CA ILE A 480 2.00 18.01 14.17
C ILE A 480 1.08 19.19 14.52
N ALA A 481 0.86 19.46 15.81
CA ALA A 481 0.05 20.58 16.27
C ALA A 481 0.62 21.93 15.84
N LEU A 482 1.94 22.12 15.93
CA LEU A 482 2.63 23.31 15.43
C LEU A 482 2.46 23.46 13.91
N PHE A 483 2.59 22.36 13.15
CA PHE A 483 2.35 22.40 11.71
C PHE A 483 0.91 22.77 11.37
N LEU A 484 -0.06 22.25 12.12
CA LEU A 484 -1.47 22.62 11.95
C LEU A 484 -1.69 24.11 12.23
N LEU A 485 -1.16 24.61 13.35
CA LEU A 485 -1.24 26.04 13.72
C LEU A 485 -0.62 26.94 12.64
N VAL A 486 0.60 26.64 12.19
CA VAL A 486 1.30 27.45 11.18
C VAL A 486 0.57 27.40 9.83
N ARG A 487 0.08 26.22 9.41
CA ARG A 487 -0.67 26.06 8.15
C ARG A 487 -2.01 26.75 8.20
N TRP A 488 -2.66 26.76 9.36
CA TRP A 488 -3.89 27.48 9.60
C TRP A 488 -3.68 29.00 9.55
N ALA A 489 -2.68 29.50 10.26
CA ALA A 489 -2.37 30.92 10.34
C ALA A 489 -1.91 31.55 9.01
N ARG A 490 -1.45 30.75 8.04
CA ARG A 490 -1.09 31.23 6.69
C ARG A 490 -2.26 31.31 5.72
N ARG A 491 -3.45 30.83 6.11
CA ARG A 491 -4.65 30.80 5.26
C ARG A 491 -5.63 31.95 5.54
N GLY A 492 -5.57 32.54 6.73
CA GLY A 492 -6.20 33.83 7.04
C GLY A 492 -5.15 34.92 7.00
#